data_AF-A0A2S9AEI0-F1
#
_entry.id   AF-A0A2S9AEI0-F1
#
_cell.length_a   1.000
_cell.length_b   1.000
_cell.length_c   1.000
_cell.angle_alpha   90.00
_cell.angle_beta   90.00
_cell.angle_gamma   90.00
#
_symmetry.space_group_name_H-M   'P 1'
#
loop_
_entity.id
_entity.type
_entity.pdbx_description
1 polymer ?
#
loop_
_entity_poly.entity_id
_entity_poly.type
_entity_poly.pdbx_seq_one_letter_code
_entity_poly.pdbx_strand_id
1 'polypeptide(L)'
;MGADAEIEERRMFGTRAFLDDGRILVGARPGGVLLVRVDDENGAALLTHPGAARAVMGARTMSSGWLDVVPGAIEDDTALMFWLDVARESTGSAVESPGQD
;
A
#
# COMPACT_ATOMS: atom_id res chain seq x y z
N MET A 1 17.08 13.56 15.37
CA MET A 1 15.84 14.35 15.33
C MET A 1 15.06 13.74 14.18
N GLY A 2 14.18 12.78 14.50
CA GLY A 2 13.54 11.93 13.48
C GLY A 2 12.62 12.79 12.64
N ALA A 3 12.73 12.70 11.32
CA ALA A 3 11.87 13.40 10.40
C ALA A 3 10.42 13.16 10.81
N ASP A 4 9.71 14.25 11.06
CA ASP A 4 8.28 14.24 11.28
C ASP A 4 7.68 13.76 9.95
N ALA A 5 7.44 12.45 9.85
CA ALA A 5 6.81 11.86 8.68
C ALA A 5 5.39 12.47 8.57
N GLU A 6 5.28 13.56 7.81
CA GLU A 6 4.02 14.24 7.56
C GLU A 6 3.23 13.37 6.60
N ILE A 7 2.39 12.49 7.17
CA ILE A 7 1.49 11.66 6.39
C ILE A 7 0.40 12.56 5.79
N GLU A 8 0.42 12.73 4.48
CA GLU A 8 -0.61 13.48 3.75
C GLU A 8 -1.79 12.56 3.41
N GLU A 9 -3.00 12.97 3.78
CA GLU A 9 -4.24 12.34 3.29
C GLU A 9 -4.69 12.99 1.98
N ARG A 10 -4.89 12.21 0.93
CA ARG A 10 -5.49 12.67 -0.33
C ARG A 10 -6.62 11.77 -0.80
N ARG A 11 -7.66 12.40 -1.35
CA ARG A 11 -8.74 11.67 -2.03
C ARG A 11 -8.33 11.35 -3.46
N MET A 12 -8.05 10.08 -3.73
CA MET A 12 -7.60 9.60 -5.04
C MET A 12 -8.31 8.29 -5.39
N PHE A 13 -8.64 8.10 -6.67
CA PHE A 13 -9.27 6.85 -7.18
C PHE A 13 -10.61 6.48 -6.52
N GLY A 14 -11.35 7.47 -5.99
CA GLY A 14 -12.58 7.21 -5.23
C GLY A 14 -12.33 6.68 -3.80
N THR A 15 -11.09 6.73 -3.34
CA THR A 15 -10.59 6.19 -2.06
C THR A 15 -9.84 7.26 -1.27
N ARG A 16 -9.55 7.01 0.01
CA ARG A 16 -8.64 7.84 0.81
C ARG A 16 -7.25 7.21 0.75
N ALA A 17 -6.29 7.88 0.14
CA ALA A 17 -4.89 7.47 0.09
C ALA A 17 -4.08 8.26 1.12
N PHE A 18 -3.13 7.60 1.74
CA PHE A 18 -2.17 8.17 2.68
C PHE A 18 -0.79 8.13 2.05
N LEU A 19 -0.11 9.27 2.04
CA LEU A 19 1.16 9.48 1.38
C LEU A 19 2.21 9.86 2.42
N ASP A 20 3.44 9.40 2.22
CA ASP A 20 4.63 9.82 2.94
C ASP A 20 5.55 10.52 1.95
N ASP A 21 5.86 11.80 2.18
CA ASP A 21 6.71 12.61 1.31
C ASP A 21 6.27 12.55 -0.18
N GLY A 22 4.95 12.68 -0.41
CA GLY A 22 4.35 12.61 -1.75
C GLY A 22 4.28 11.19 -2.37
N ARG A 23 4.72 10.14 -1.68
CA ARG A 23 4.63 8.73 -2.12
C ARG A 23 3.48 8.03 -1.42
N ILE A 24 2.57 7.42 -2.18
CA ILE A 24 1.44 6.66 -1.60
C ILE A 24 1.99 5.42 -0.85
N LEU A 25 1.62 5.32 0.43
CA LEU A 25 1.86 4.15 1.30
C LEU A 25 0.68 3.18 1.22
N VAL A 26 -0.51 3.70 1.56
CA VAL A 26 -1.73 2.90 1.68
C VAL A 26 -2.96 3.66 1.20
N GLY A 27 -4.04 2.94 0.91
CA GLY A 27 -5.32 3.55 0.58
C GLY A 27 -6.52 2.74 1.07
N ALA A 28 -7.49 3.41 1.69
CA ALA A 28 -8.74 2.80 2.14
C ALA A 28 -9.77 2.80 1.00
N ARG A 29 -10.02 1.61 0.43
CA ARG A 29 -10.98 1.39 -0.64
C ARG A 29 -12.39 1.12 -0.08
N PRO A 30 -13.45 1.37 -0.87
CA PRO A 30 -14.80 0.95 -0.49
C PRO A 30 -14.85 -0.57 -0.22
N GLY A 31 -15.65 -0.97 0.78
CA GLY A 31 -15.73 -2.37 1.23
C GLY A 31 -14.69 -2.77 2.27
N GLY A 32 -13.92 -1.82 2.80
CA GLY A 32 -12.93 -2.08 3.87
C GLY A 32 -11.63 -2.72 3.37
N VAL A 33 -11.40 -2.70 2.05
CA VAL A 33 -10.16 -3.21 1.46
C VAL A 33 -9.06 -2.15 1.62
N LEU A 34 -7.90 -2.59 2.09
CA LEU A 34 -6.72 -1.75 2.21
C LEU A 34 -5.81 -1.99 0.99
N LEU A 35 -5.60 -0.94 0.21
CA LEU A 35 -4.55 -0.89 -0.79
C LEU A 35 -3.22 -0.65 -0.08
N VAL A 36 -2.23 -1.49 -0.33
CA VAL A 36 -0.91 -1.43 0.31
C VAL A 36 0.16 -1.38 -0.77
N ARG A 37 1.08 -0.42 -0.67
CA ARG A 37 2.29 -0.41 -1.48
C ARG A 37 3.28 -1.41 -0.91
N VAL A 38 3.90 -2.22 -1.77
CA VAL A 38 4.89 -3.21 -1.37
C VAL A 38 6.10 -3.11 -2.27
N ASP A 39 7.25 -3.54 -1.76
CA ASP A 39 8.43 -3.75 -2.59
C ASP A 39 8.19 -4.89 -3.59
N ASP A 40 8.72 -4.78 -4.82
CA ASP A 40 8.49 -5.77 -5.88
C ASP A 40 9.04 -7.15 -5.50
N GLU A 41 10.16 -7.20 -4.76
CA GLU A 41 10.80 -8.44 -4.31
C GLU A 41 9.96 -9.13 -3.22
N ASN A 42 9.34 -8.35 -2.33
CA ASN A 42 8.51 -8.87 -1.24
C ASN A 42 7.05 -9.13 -1.65
N GLY A 43 6.57 -8.50 -2.74
CA GLY A 43 5.18 -8.60 -3.18
C GLY A 43 4.73 -10.03 -3.46
N ALA A 44 5.61 -10.87 -4.04
CA ALA A 44 5.30 -12.27 -4.30
C ALA A 44 5.13 -13.10 -3.01
N ALA A 45 5.96 -12.86 -2.00
CA ALA A 45 5.84 -13.52 -0.70
C ALA A 45 4.57 -13.08 0.03
N LEU A 46 4.24 -11.80 -0.03
CA LEU A 46 3.05 -11.23 0.61
C LEU A 46 1.74 -11.70 -0.04
N LEU A 47 1.75 -12.04 -1.34
CA LEU A 47 0.60 -12.68 -2.00
C LEU A 47 0.26 -14.07 -1.45
N THR A 48 1.19 -14.70 -0.72
CA THR A 48 0.89 -15.97 -0.01
C THR A 48 0.14 -15.74 1.30
N HIS A 49 0.10 -14.49 1.81
CA HIS A 49 -0.61 -14.16 3.03
C HIS A 49 -2.12 -14.26 2.81
N PRO A 50 -2.87 -14.93 3.71
CA PRO A 50 -4.32 -15.00 3.59
C PRO A 50 -4.93 -13.60 3.56
N GLY A 51 -5.81 -13.38 2.59
CA GLY A 51 -6.51 -12.11 2.40
C GLY A 51 -5.74 -11.03 1.64
N ALA A 52 -4.51 -11.31 1.20
CA ALA A 52 -3.77 -10.45 0.29
C ALA A 52 -3.97 -10.89 -1.17
N ALA A 53 -4.24 -9.94 -2.05
CA ALA A 53 -4.36 -10.17 -3.48
C ALA A 53 -3.67 -9.03 -4.23
N ARG A 54 -3.37 -9.24 -5.50
CA ARG A 54 -2.75 -8.20 -6.33
C ARG A 54 -3.76 -7.11 -6.61
N ALA A 55 -3.37 -5.85 -6.40
CA ALA A 55 -4.33 -4.76 -6.48
C ALA A 55 -4.90 -4.59 -7.89
N VAL A 56 -6.20 -4.30 -7.99
CA VAL A 56 -6.87 -4.09 -9.28
C VAL A 56 -7.43 -2.66 -9.35
N MET A 57 -7.19 -1.95 -10.46
CA MET A 57 -7.85 -0.68 -10.77
C MET A 57 -8.70 -0.82 -12.03
N GLY A 58 -10.02 -0.85 -11.84
CA GLY A 58 -10.98 -1.06 -12.93
C GLY A 58 -10.82 -2.45 -13.54
N ALA A 59 -10.47 -2.52 -14.83
CA ALA A 59 -10.24 -3.77 -15.54
C ALA A 59 -8.76 -4.21 -15.57
N ARG A 60 -7.85 -3.45 -14.94
CA ARG A 60 -6.39 -3.69 -15.03
C ARG A 60 -5.82 -4.02 -13.66
N THR A 61 -5.03 -5.08 -13.59
CA THR A 61 -4.18 -5.39 -12.43
C THR A 61 -3.06 -4.36 -12.37
N MET A 62 -2.80 -3.82 -11.18
CA MET A 62 -1.68 -2.91 -10.94
C MET A 62 -0.33 -3.65 -11.03
N SER A 63 0.74 -2.88 -11.09
CA SER A 63 2.12 -3.36 -10.98
C SER A 63 2.30 -4.20 -9.70
N SER A 64 3.30 -5.08 -9.69
CA SER A 64 3.48 -6.05 -8.59
C SER A 64 3.76 -5.40 -7.22
N GLY A 65 4.13 -4.12 -7.19
CA GLY A 65 4.27 -3.32 -5.96
C GLY A 65 2.95 -2.85 -5.31
N TRP A 66 1.80 -3.42 -5.68
CA TRP A 66 0.50 -3.05 -5.11
C TRP A 66 -0.34 -4.28 -4.74
N LEU A 67 -0.81 -4.32 -3.49
CA LEU A 67 -1.69 -5.36 -2.97
C LEU A 67 -3.01 -4.77 -2.45
N ASP A 68 -4.09 -5.50 -2.68
CA ASP A 68 -5.39 -5.31 -2.02
C ASP A 68 -5.50 -6.31 -0.87
N VAL A 69 -5.68 -5.81 0.34
CA VAL A 69 -5.84 -6.61 1.55
C VAL A 69 -7.29 -6.53 2.01
N VAL A 70 -7.96 -7.67 2.11
CA VAL A 70 -9.37 -7.75 2.51
C VAL A 70 -9.56 -7.33 3.98
N PRO A 71 -10.72 -6.81 4.38
CA PRO A 71 -10.98 -6.40 5.76
C PRO A 71 -10.71 -7.53 6.78
N GLY A 72 -10.98 -8.80 6.42
CA GLY A 72 -10.70 -9.97 7.25
C GLY A 72 -9.21 -10.19 7.60
N ALA A 73 -8.29 -9.57 6.85
CA ALA A 73 -6.85 -9.65 7.09
C ALA A 73 -6.29 -8.42 7.82
N ILE A 74 -7.15 -7.47 8.23
CA ILE A 74 -6.83 -6.26 8.99
C ILE A 74 -7.81 -6.01 10.13
N GLU A 75 -8.51 -7.04 10.61
CA GLU A 75 -9.52 -6.91 11.67
C GLU A 75 -8.92 -6.50 13.02
N ASP A 76 -7.66 -6.86 13.26
CA ASP A 76 -6.92 -6.52 14.48
C ASP A 76 -5.84 -5.48 14.20
N ASP A 77 -5.58 -4.60 15.18
CA ASP A 77 -4.55 -3.58 15.10
C ASP A 77 -3.17 -4.17 14.77
N THR A 78 -2.86 -5.38 15.26
CA THR A 78 -1.59 -6.07 14.97
C THR A 78 -1.46 -6.38 13.48
N ALA A 79 -2.54 -6.89 12.88
CA ALA A 79 -2.58 -7.24 11.47
C ALA A 79 -2.52 -5.97 10.61
N LEU A 80 -3.27 -4.93 10.99
CA LEU A 80 -3.19 -3.62 10.33
C LEU A 80 -1.77 -3.03 10.40
N MET A 81 -1.15 -3.03 11.58
CA MET A 81 0.21 -2.51 11.78
C MET A 81 1.24 -3.24 10.93
N PHE A 82 1.12 -4.56 10.76
CA PHE A 82 1.98 -5.33 9.84
C PHE A 82 1.93 -4.78 8.41
N TRP A 83 0.74 -4.53 7.87
CA TRP A 83 0.60 -3.99 6.51
C TRP A 83 1.09 -2.54 6.39
N LEU A 84 0.92 -1.75 7.44
CA LEU A 84 1.46 -0.39 7.49
C LEU A 84 3.00 -0.41 7.50
N ASP A 85 3.62 -1.32 8.26
CA ASP A 85 5.07 -1.49 8.31
C ASP A 85 5.63 -1.87 6.93
N VAL A 86 5.03 -2.87 6.28
CA VAL A 86 5.38 -3.27 4.91
C VAL A 86 5.34 -2.08 3.94
N ALA A 87 4.30 -1.23 4.03
CA ALA A 87 4.19 -0.05 3.18
C ALA A 87 5.31 0.97 3.42
N ARG A 88 5.68 1.20 4.68
CA ARG A 88 6.75 2.12 5.06
C ARG A 88 8.11 1.64 4.58
N GLU A 89 8.37 0.34 4.70
CA GLU A 89 9.62 -0.28 4.21
C GLU A 89 9.72 -0.15 2.68
N SER A 90 8.61 -0.27 1.94
CA SER A 90 8.59 -0.09 0.49
C SER A 90 9.02 1.32 0.05
N THR A 91 8.70 2.36 0.82
CA THR A 91 9.16 3.74 0.56
C THR A 91 10.59 4.01 1.03
N GLY A 92 11.10 3.22 1.98
CA GLY A 92 12.46 3.33 2.51
C GLY A 92 13.55 2.93 1.50
N SER A 93 13.19 2.16 0.47
CA SER A 93 14.08 1.84 -0.65
C SER A 93 13.86 2.82 -1.81
N ALA A 94 14.32 4.06 -1.64
CA ALA A 94 14.34 5.04 -2.71
C ALA A 94 15.38 4.64 -3.76
N VAL A 95 14.99 3.80 -4.71
CA VAL A 95 15.49 3.90 -6.08
C VAL A 95 14.34 4.28 -7.00
N GLU A 96 14.42 5.53 -7.42
CA GLU A 96 13.75 6.21 -8.52
C GLU A 96 12.79 5.35 -9.37
N SER A 97 11.49 5.68 -9.35
CA SER A 97 10.64 5.39 -10.50
C SER A 97 10.79 6.55 -11.48
N PRO A 98 11.48 6.40 -12.62
CA PRO A 98 11.52 7.45 -13.63
C PRO A 98 10.11 7.72 -14.14
N GLY A 99 9.80 9.00 -14.34
CA GLY A 99 8.54 9.47 -14.90
C GLY A 99 8.18 8.68 -16.15
N GLN A 100 6.93 8.24 -16.22
CA GLN A 100 6.33 7.80 -17.47
C GLN A 100 6.07 9.07 -18.30
N ASP A 101 6.87 9.24 -19.35
CA ASP A 101 6.76 10.22 -20.45
C ASP A 101 5.40 10.15 -21.16
#